data_AF-A0A9X1I763-F1
#
_entry.id   AF-A0A9X1I763-F1
#
_cell.length_a   1.000
_cell.length_b   1.000
_cell.length_c   1.000
_cell.angle_alpha   90.00
_cell.angle_beta   90.00
_cell.angle_gamma   90.00
#
_symmetry.space_group_name_H-M   'P 1'
#
loop_
_entity.id
_entity.type
_entity.pdbx_description
1 polymer ?
#
loop_
_entity_poly.entity_id
_entity_poly.type
_entity_poly.pdbx_seq_one_letter_code
_entity_poly.pdbx_strand_id
1 'polypeptide(L)'
;MNDLIIYPWEKFLEESKGFNLFGYGSLINQYSSQETISNSTQLQPVMGFGIKRVLNYDPDENVRSRSIYHDPERGDEYFGVFNLEYTGNIQDKANGVLRKVETGDFENFVKREVGYSLVKIRCQDFYNSSSPFTDAYALVAPQKFNGRQLVNNELLPNVPYYKLCRDGSRYVSEKFLEVWLDTSFLGNGKNVRDWEKEEGLIF
;
A
#
# COMPACT_ATOMS: atom_id res chain seq x y z
N MET A 1 9.29 -13.93 17.23
CA MET A 1 9.97 -12.72 16.75
C MET A 1 8.88 -11.71 16.43
N ASN A 2 9.02 -10.46 16.85
CA ASN A 2 8.01 -9.45 16.55
C ASN A 2 8.31 -8.91 15.15
N ASP A 3 7.51 -9.27 14.16
CA ASP A 3 7.71 -8.85 12.77
C ASP A 3 7.35 -7.37 12.55
N LEU A 4 6.77 -6.72 13.57
CA LEU A 4 6.36 -5.32 13.57
C LEU A 4 7.43 -4.41 14.19
N ILE A 5 7.79 -3.37 13.46
CA ILE A 5 8.63 -2.25 13.88
C ILE A 5 7.74 -1.01 13.95
N ILE A 6 7.40 -0.62 15.17
CA ILE A 6 6.48 0.50 15.43
C ILE A 6 7.16 1.83 15.09
N TYR A 7 6.43 2.77 14.50
CA TYR A 7 6.91 4.14 14.29
C TYR A 7 7.25 4.82 15.63
N PRO A 8 8.36 5.55 15.74
CA PRO A 8 9.30 5.85 14.66
C PRO A 8 10.43 4.81 14.54
N TRP A 9 11.01 4.68 13.33
CA TRP A 9 11.92 3.59 12.95
C TRP A 9 13.39 4.00 12.81
N GLU A 10 13.82 5.08 13.47
CA GLU A 10 15.19 5.61 13.37
C GLU A 10 16.23 4.52 13.71
N LYS A 11 16.02 3.77 14.79
CA LYS A 11 16.92 2.69 15.18
C LYS A 11 17.04 1.61 14.09
N PHE A 12 15.93 1.24 13.47
CA PHE A 12 15.94 0.27 12.37
C PHE A 12 16.72 0.81 11.17
N LEU A 13 16.57 2.09 10.84
CA LEU A 13 17.28 2.72 9.74
C LEU A 13 18.79 2.85 10.02
N GLU A 14 19.19 3.23 11.23
CA GLU A 14 20.59 3.32 11.65
C GLU A 14 21.34 1.99 11.49
N GLU A 15 20.66 0.88 11.75
CA GLU A 15 21.21 -0.48 11.64
C GLU A 15 21.11 -1.06 10.22
N SER A 16 20.32 -0.45 9.34
CA SER A 16 20.01 -0.95 8.00
C SER A 16 20.96 -0.43 6.93
N LYS A 17 21.40 -1.31 6.02
CA LYS A 17 22.14 -0.95 4.80
C LYS A 17 21.23 -0.66 3.60
N GLY A 18 19.92 -0.55 3.86
CA GLY A 18 18.86 -0.54 2.86
C GLY A 18 18.01 -1.80 2.96
N PHE A 19 16.79 -1.72 2.43
CA PHE A 19 15.80 -2.80 2.55
C PHE A 19 14.84 -2.81 1.36
N ASN A 20 14.18 -3.95 1.16
CA ASN A 20 13.09 -4.05 0.19
C ASN A 20 11.80 -3.54 0.84
N LEU A 21 11.14 -2.60 0.18
CA LEU A 21 9.82 -2.10 0.52
C LEU A 21 8.79 -2.71 -0.44
N PHE A 22 7.72 -3.26 0.11
CA PHE A 22 6.57 -3.73 -0.63
C PHE A 22 5.57 -2.58 -0.82
N GLY A 23 5.46 -2.08 -2.06
CA GLY A 23 4.48 -1.08 -2.46
C GLY A 23 3.18 -1.73 -2.93
N TYR A 24 2.05 -1.29 -2.38
CA TYR A 24 0.73 -1.95 -2.58
C TYR A 24 -0.42 -1.02 -2.99
N GLY A 25 -0.26 0.29 -2.79
CA GLY A 25 -1.21 1.33 -3.21
C GLY A 25 -0.59 2.21 -4.29
N SER A 26 -0.54 3.53 -4.05
CA SER A 26 0.02 4.49 -5.01
C SER A 26 1.51 4.25 -5.34
N LEU A 27 2.26 3.58 -4.47
CA LEU A 27 3.65 3.17 -4.73
C LEU A 27 3.82 2.16 -5.88
N ILE A 28 2.74 1.52 -6.32
CA ILE A 28 2.71 0.72 -7.56
C ILE A 28 2.92 1.65 -8.76
N ASN A 29 2.37 2.87 -8.73
CA ASN A 29 2.57 3.85 -9.78
C ASN A 29 4.00 4.43 -9.71
N GLN A 30 4.77 4.23 -10.78
CA GLN A 30 6.16 4.65 -10.88
C GLN A 30 6.33 6.17 -10.68
N TYR A 31 5.41 6.99 -11.17
CA TYR A 31 5.48 8.45 -11.02
C TYR A 31 5.31 8.89 -9.57
N SER A 32 4.38 8.27 -8.82
CA SER A 32 4.19 8.56 -7.40
C SER A 32 5.39 8.10 -6.55
N SER A 33 6.18 7.15 -7.03
CA SER A 33 7.29 6.57 -6.28
C SER A 33 8.64 7.28 -6.49
N GLN A 34 8.87 7.87 -7.67
CA GLN A 34 10.16 8.46 -8.04
C GLN A 34 10.50 9.68 -7.18
N GLU A 35 9.48 10.38 -6.66
CA GLU A 35 9.67 11.50 -5.72
C GLU A 35 10.21 11.05 -4.35
N THR A 36 10.23 9.75 -4.04
CA THR A 36 10.66 9.24 -2.72
C THR A 36 11.76 8.20 -2.79
N ILE A 37 11.79 7.38 -3.83
CA ILE A 37 12.82 6.35 -4.02
C ILE A 37 13.45 6.59 -5.38
N SER A 38 14.55 7.33 -5.35
CA SER A 38 15.18 7.94 -6.53
C SER A 38 15.87 6.92 -7.45
N ASN A 39 16.42 5.84 -6.87
CA ASN A 39 17.26 4.87 -7.58
C ASN A 39 16.56 3.55 -7.96
N SER A 40 15.30 3.32 -7.55
CA SER A 40 14.56 2.09 -7.84
C SER A 40 13.75 2.21 -9.13
N THR A 41 14.43 2.27 -10.28
CA THR A 41 13.80 2.44 -11.59
C THR A 41 13.02 1.23 -12.08
N GLN A 42 13.37 0.02 -11.64
CA GLN A 42 12.68 -1.21 -12.04
C GLN A 42 11.64 -1.61 -10.99
N LEU A 43 10.37 -1.63 -11.41
CA LEU A 43 9.28 -2.27 -10.68
C LEU A 43 9.49 -3.78 -10.73
N GLN A 44 9.62 -4.44 -9.57
CA GLN A 44 9.62 -5.90 -9.48
C GLN A 44 8.26 -6.38 -8.96
N PRO A 45 7.36 -6.91 -9.81
CA PRO A 45 6.06 -7.40 -9.38
C PRO A 45 6.21 -8.64 -8.50
N VAL A 46 5.53 -8.64 -7.35
CA VAL A 46 5.58 -9.72 -6.37
C VAL A 46 4.22 -10.02 -5.75
N MET A 47 4.11 -11.22 -5.19
CA MET A 47 3.08 -11.59 -4.22
C MET A 47 3.65 -11.43 -2.80
N GLY A 48 3.01 -10.62 -1.96
CA GLY A 48 3.28 -10.53 -0.52
C GLY A 48 2.31 -11.41 0.27
N PHE A 49 2.79 -12.02 1.35
CA PHE A 49 2.06 -13.00 2.15
C PHE A 49 1.92 -12.58 3.62
N GLY A 50 0.85 -13.04 4.28
CA GLY A 50 0.54 -12.67 5.66
C GLY A 50 -0.13 -11.31 5.78
N ILE A 51 -0.73 -10.81 4.69
CA ILE A 51 -1.25 -9.45 4.58
C ILE A 51 -2.57 -9.39 3.81
N LYS A 52 -3.40 -8.40 4.13
CA LYS A 52 -4.60 -8.02 3.37
C LYS A 52 -4.52 -6.55 2.95
N ARG A 53 -4.87 -6.25 1.71
CA ARG A 53 -5.00 -4.88 1.22
C ARG A 53 -6.42 -4.38 1.39
N VAL A 54 -6.57 -3.28 2.13
CA VAL A 54 -7.87 -2.78 2.57
C VAL A 54 -7.97 -1.27 2.36
N LEU A 55 -9.11 -0.77 1.87
CA LEU A 55 -9.43 0.65 1.73
C LEU A 55 -10.08 1.14 3.02
N ASN A 56 -9.26 1.39 4.03
CA ASN A 56 -9.70 1.86 5.35
C ASN A 56 -8.73 2.86 6.00
N TYR A 57 -7.67 3.28 5.29
CA TYR A 57 -6.82 4.34 5.81
C TYR A 57 -7.51 5.69 5.64
N ASP A 58 -7.53 6.45 6.72
CA ASP A 58 -7.99 7.83 6.78
C ASP A 58 -6.76 8.77 6.73
N PRO A 59 -6.42 9.35 5.57
CA PRO A 59 -5.32 10.31 5.46
C PRO A 59 -5.63 11.61 6.20
N ASP A 60 -4.60 12.31 6.69
CA ASP A 60 -4.79 13.62 7.33
C ASP A 60 -5.15 14.70 6.31
N GLU A 61 -5.57 15.88 6.79
CA GLU A 61 -5.97 17.01 5.95
C GLU A 61 -4.91 17.44 4.94
N ASN A 62 -3.61 17.35 5.30
CA ASN A 62 -2.53 17.72 4.39
C ASN A 62 -2.39 16.74 3.22
N VAL A 63 -2.72 15.47 3.46
CA VAL A 63 -2.77 14.45 2.41
C VAL A 63 -4.07 14.57 1.62
N ARG A 64 -5.22 14.72 2.30
CA ARG A 64 -6.55 14.88 1.68
C ARG A 64 -6.61 16.09 0.73
N SER A 65 -5.88 17.17 1.01
CA SER A 65 -5.87 18.38 0.18
C SER A 65 -5.11 18.23 -1.15
N ARG A 66 -4.43 17.10 -1.41
CA ARG A 66 -3.68 16.90 -2.66
C ARG A 66 -4.64 16.61 -3.81
N SER A 67 -4.27 17.06 -5.01
CA SER A 67 -5.11 16.93 -6.22
C SER A 67 -5.55 15.50 -6.55
N ILE A 68 -4.73 14.50 -6.20
CA ILE A 68 -5.05 13.08 -6.45
C ILE A 68 -6.20 12.53 -5.60
N TYR A 69 -6.61 13.23 -4.54
CA TYR A 69 -7.73 12.86 -3.66
C TYR A 69 -8.97 13.73 -3.88
N HIS A 70 -8.88 14.75 -4.71
CA HIS A 70 -9.99 15.67 -4.97
C HIS A 70 -11.09 14.96 -5.76
N ASP A 71 -12.20 14.68 -5.09
CA ASP A 71 -13.44 14.15 -5.69
C ASP A 71 -14.61 15.08 -5.33
N PRO A 72 -14.92 16.11 -6.15
CA PRO A 72 -15.95 17.08 -5.82
C PRO A 72 -17.38 16.52 -5.92
N GLU A 73 -17.53 15.32 -6.48
CA GLU A 73 -18.84 14.67 -6.67
C GLU A 73 -19.25 13.83 -5.45
N ARG A 74 -18.32 13.57 -4.52
CA ARG A 74 -18.52 12.67 -3.38
C ARG A 74 -18.19 13.35 -2.05
N GLY A 75 -18.82 12.85 -0.97
CA GLY A 75 -18.66 13.39 0.38
C GLY A 75 -17.43 12.86 1.12
N ASP A 76 -17.28 13.31 2.37
CA ASP A 76 -16.16 12.98 3.26
C ASP A 76 -16.07 11.47 3.61
N GLU A 77 -17.13 10.72 3.37
CA GLU A 77 -17.15 9.26 3.50
C GLU A 77 -16.32 8.55 2.42
N TYR A 78 -16.05 9.19 1.27
CA TYR A 78 -15.23 8.65 0.17
C TYR A 78 -13.75 9.08 0.26
N PHE A 79 -13.13 8.82 1.41
CA PHE A 79 -11.71 9.10 1.65
C PHE A 79 -10.89 7.88 2.07
N GLY A 80 -11.48 6.69 2.03
CA GLY A 80 -10.77 5.44 2.29
C GLY A 80 -9.68 5.24 1.24
N VAL A 81 -8.42 5.16 1.68
CA VAL A 81 -7.28 4.83 0.81
C VAL A 81 -6.60 3.55 1.30
N PHE A 82 -5.66 3.03 0.51
CA PHE A 82 -5.08 1.73 0.80
C PHE A 82 -4.23 1.71 2.07
N ASN A 83 -4.57 0.76 2.93
CA ASN A 83 -3.77 0.24 4.02
C ASN A 83 -3.38 -1.22 3.71
N LEU A 84 -2.41 -1.73 4.47
CA LEU A 84 -2.25 -3.16 4.67
C LEU A 84 -2.61 -3.52 6.10
N GLU A 85 -3.32 -4.62 6.26
CA GLU A 85 -3.47 -5.30 7.54
C GLU A 85 -2.51 -6.48 7.57
N TYR A 86 -1.65 -6.54 8.59
CA TYR A 86 -0.81 -7.71 8.83
C TYR A 86 -1.59 -8.77 9.59
N THR A 87 -1.75 -9.95 8.99
CA THR A 87 -2.50 -11.07 9.56
C THR A 87 -1.60 -12.22 10.00
N GLY A 88 -0.38 -12.30 9.47
CA GLY A 88 0.54 -13.43 9.68
C GLY A 88 0.09 -14.75 9.04
N ASN A 89 -1.09 -14.79 8.42
CA ASN A 89 -1.62 -15.98 7.76
C ASN A 89 -1.18 -16.02 6.30
N ILE A 90 -0.40 -17.03 5.91
CA ILE A 90 0.14 -17.16 4.54
C ILE A 90 -0.94 -17.30 3.46
N GLN A 91 -2.17 -17.67 3.82
CA GLN A 91 -3.30 -17.69 2.87
C GLN A 91 -3.79 -16.28 2.51
N ASP A 92 -3.58 -15.32 3.41
CA ASP A 92 -3.83 -13.91 3.13
C ASP A 92 -2.64 -13.34 2.35
N LYS A 93 -2.93 -12.88 1.13
CA LYS A 93 -1.91 -12.39 0.21
C LYS A 93 -2.43 -11.23 -0.61
N ALA A 94 -1.52 -10.36 -1.00
CA ALA A 94 -1.79 -9.27 -1.94
C ALA A 94 -0.62 -9.15 -2.90
N ASN A 95 -0.89 -8.82 -4.16
CA ASN A 95 0.18 -8.46 -5.08
C ASN A 95 0.60 -7.00 -4.91
N GLY A 96 1.86 -6.72 -5.21
CA GLY A 96 2.46 -5.41 -5.12
C GLY A 96 3.75 -5.37 -5.90
N VAL A 97 4.58 -4.38 -5.61
CA VAL A 97 5.89 -4.21 -6.25
C VAL A 97 6.96 -4.08 -5.17
N LEU A 98 8.11 -4.71 -5.37
CA LEU A 98 9.29 -4.43 -4.55
C LEU A 98 10.01 -3.20 -5.07
N ARG A 99 10.43 -2.37 -4.12
CA ARG A 99 11.34 -1.25 -4.32
C ARG A 99 12.46 -1.34 -3.33
N LYS A 100 13.68 -1.02 -3.76
CA LYS A 100 14.81 -0.97 -2.86
C LYS A 100 14.89 0.44 -2.27
N VAL A 101 14.78 0.55 -0.96
CA VAL A 101 15.05 1.80 -0.22
C VAL A 101 16.51 1.77 0.18
N GLU A 102 17.29 2.69 -0.37
CA GLU A 102 18.71 2.81 -0.06
C GLU A 102 18.94 3.84 1.04
N THR A 103 20.12 3.82 1.67
CA THR A 103 20.44 4.72 2.79
C THR A 103 20.30 6.20 2.43
N GLY A 104 20.56 6.56 1.17
CA GLY A 104 20.36 7.92 0.66
C GLY A 104 18.89 8.35 0.58
N ASP A 105 17.94 7.42 0.55
CA ASP A 105 16.50 7.72 0.51
C ASP A 105 15.88 7.83 1.91
N PHE A 106 16.60 7.46 2.98
CA PHE A 106 16.03 7.31 4.33
C PHE A 106 15.37 8.58 4.85
N GLU A 107 16.00 9.74 4.68
CA GLU A 107 15.43 11.01 5.15
C GLU A 107 14.10 11.33 4.46
N ASN A 108 14.02 11.14 3.15
CA ASN A 108 12.80 11.38 2.37
C ASN A 108 11.72 10.35 2.70
N PHE A 109 12.12 9.10 2.91
CA PHE A 109 11.21 8.02 3.29
C PHE A 109 10.55 8.29 4.65
N VAL A 110 11.32 8.71 5.67
CA VAL A 110 10.78 9.08 7.00
C VAL A 110 9.81 10.26 6.91
N LYS A 111 10.12 11.27 6.11
CA LYS A 111 9.26 12.45 5.93
C LYS A 111 7.92 12.13 5.28
N ARG A 112 7.89 11.14 4.37
CA ARG A 112 6.68 10.78 3.64
C ARG A 112 5.76 9.85 4.43
N GLU A 113 6.33 8.87 5.13
CA GLU A 113 5.57 7.75 5.71
C GLU A 113 5.34 7.89 7.22
N VAL A 114 5.09 9.13 7.66
CA VAL A 114 4.90 9.48 9.08
C VAL A 114 3.73 8.70 9.68
N GLY A 115 3.97 8.08 10.83
CA GLY A 115 2.96 7.35 11.59
C GLY A 115 2.68 5.92 11.14
N TYR A 116 3.24 5.49 9.99
CA TYR A 116 3.18 4.10 9.57
C TYR A 116 4.22 3.25 10.29
N SER A 117 3.80 2.06 10.74
CA SER A 117 4.71 1.03 11.23
C SER A 117 5.22 0.20 10.05
N LEU A 118 6.41 -0.37 10.19
CA LEU A 118 6.95 -1.33 9.22
C LEU A 118 6.66 -2.75 9.72
N VAL A 119 6.18 -3.62 8.84
CA VAL A 119 6.05 -5.04 9.15
C VAL A 119 6.87 -5.86 8.18
N LYS A 120 7.65 -6.79 8.71
CA LYS A 120 8.42 -7.74 7.91
C LYS A 120 7.48 -8.76 7.29
N ILE A 121 7.56 -8.91 5.98
CA ILE A 121 6.80 -9.89 5.21
C ILE A 121 7.73 -10.69 4.30
N ARG A 122 7.20 -11.78 3.77
CA ARG A 122 7.84 -12.52 2.67
C ARG A 122 7.11 -12.22 1.39
N CYS A 123 7.90 -12.05 0.34
CA CYS A 123 7.44 -11.83 -1.01
C CYS A 123 7.97 -12.91 -1.93
N GLN A 124 7.26 -13.16 -3.01
CA GLN A 124 7.71 -14.05 -4.07
C GLN A 124 7.45 -13.42 -5.43
N ASP A 125 8.24 -13.77 -6.43
CA ASP A 125 8.03 -13.29 -7.80
C ASP A 125 6.59 -13.56 -8.27
N PHE A 126 5.95 -12.55 -8.85
CA PHE A 126 4.55 -12.63 -9.25
C PHE A 126 4.31 -13.61 -10.42
N TYR A 127 5.28 -13.72 -11.33
CA TYR A 127 5.15 -14.54 -12.53
C TYR A 127 5.73 -15.95 -12.36
N ASN A 128 6.56 -16.15 -11.33
CA ASN A 128 7.19 -17.43 -11.03
C ASN A 128 6.94 -17.85 -9.57
N SER A 129 5.91 -18.69 -9.39
CA SER A 129 5.54 -19.26 -8.09
C SER A 129 6.54 -20.31 -7.56
N SER A 130 7.64 -20.57 -8.26
CA SER A 130 8.75 -21.41 -7.77
C SER A 130 9.98 -20.60 -7.36
N SER A 131 9.97 -19.28 -7.57
CA SER A 131 11.05 -18.40 -7.12
C SER A 131 11.22 -18.45 -5.59
N PRO A 132 12.45 -18.34 -5.05
CA PRO A 132 12.67 -18.22 -3.62
C PRO A 132 11.93 -17.02 -3.02
N PHE A 133 11.57 -17.15 -1.74
CA PHE A 133 11.05 -16.01 -0.99
C PHE A 133 12.13 -14.93 -0.81
N THR A 134 11.71 -13.68 -0.91
CA THR A 134 12.49 -12.49 -0.62
C THR A 134 11.88 -11.80 0.60
N ASP A 135 12.71 -11.45 1.58
CA ASP A 135 12.26 -10.65 2.72
C ASP A 135 12.04 -9.19 2.28
N ALA A 136 10.94 -8.60 2.75
CA ALA A 136 10.59 -7.20 2.52
C ALA A 136 9.89 -6.61 3.75
N TYR A 137 9.73 -5.29 3.75
CA TYR A 137 8.94 -4.56 4.71
C TYR A 137 7.73 -3.93 4.02
N ALA A 138 6.60 -3.92 4.70
CA ALA A 138 5.38 -3.27 4.28
C ALA A 138 5.00 -2.18 5.28
N LEU A 139 4.43 -1.09 4.79
CA LEU A 139 3.85 -0.04 5.63
C LEU A 139 2.46 -0.46 6.09
N VAL A 140 2.18 -0.33 7.38
CA VAL A 140 0.90 -0.63 8.01
C VAL A 140 0.50 0.52 8.92
N ALA A 141 -0.70 1.06 8.71
CA ALA A 141 -1.22 2.11 9.57
C ALA A 141 -1.63 1.51 10.94
N PRO A 142 -1.21 2.10 12.07
CA PRO A 142 -1.76 1.74 13.36
C PRO A 142 -3.20 2.23 13.46
N GLN A 143 -4.00 1.69 14.38
CA GLN A 143 -5.40 2.12 14.59
C GLN A 143 -5.49 3.63 14.92
N LYS A 144 -4.55 4.12 15.74
CA LYS A 144 -4.46 5.53 16.13
C LYS A 144 -3.01 6.01 16.07
N PHE A 145 -2.83 7.28 15.74
CA PHE A 145 -1.55 7.98 15.78
C PHE A 145 -1.77 9.43 16.19
N ASN A 146 -1.00 9.93 17.16
CA ASN A 146 -1.14 11.30 17.69
C ASN A 146 -2.59 11.71 18.04
N GLY A 147 -3.36 10.78 18.63
CA GLY A 147 -4.76 11.01 19.01
C GLY A 147 -5.78 10.94 17.88
N ARG A 148 -5.34 10.83 16.62
CA ARG A 148 -6.20 10.66 15.43
C ARG A 148 -6.44 9.18 15.16
N GLN A 149 -7.66 8.83 14.75
CA GLN A 149 -7.97 7.51 14.20
C GLN A 149 -7.48 7.46 12.75
N LEU A 150 -6.62 6.50 12.43
CA LEU A 150 -6.07 6.33 11.09
C LEU A 150 -6.75 5.21 10.31
N VAL A 151 -7.37 4.26 11.02
CA VAL A 151 -8.08 3.13 10.40
C VAL A 151 -9.56 3.30 10.67
N ASN A 152 -10.34 3.47 9.62
CA ASN A 152 -11.79 3.59 9.67
C ASN A 152 -12.43 2.67 8.64
N ASN A 153 -13.09 1.62 9.13
CA ASN A 153 -13.71 0.59 8.30
C ASN A 153 -15.05 1.00 7.68
N GLU A 154 -15.56 2.18 8.03
CA GLU A 154 -16.79 2.77 7.49
C GLU A 154 -16.53 3.63 6.26
N LEU A 155 -15.26 3.99 5.99
CA LEU A 155 -14.91 4.77 4.81
C LEU A 155 -15.12 3.97 3.53
N LEU A 156 -15.63 4.67 2.52
CA LEU A 156 -15.68 4.21 1.14
C LEU A 156 -14.41 4.64 0.39
N PRO A 157 -14.02 3.93 -0.67
CA PRO A 157 -12.82 4.23 -1.42
C PRO A 157 -12.87 5.63 -2.04
N ASN A 158 -11.79 6.41 -1.90
CA ASN A 158 -11.63 7.62 -2.70
C ASN A 158 -11.44 7.25 -4.19
N VAL A 159 -12.41 7.60 -5.04
CA VAL A 159 -12.47 7.09 -6.42
C VAL A 159 -11.28 7.56 -7.28
N PRO A 160 -10.87 8.85 -7.28
CA PRO A 160 -9.70 9.29 -8.03
C PRO A 160 -8.41 8.57 -7.62
N TYR A 161 -8.16 8.45 -6.31
CA TYR A 161 -7.00 7.72 -5.79
C TYR A 161 -7.04 6.23 -6.14
N TYR A 162 -8.21 5.60 -5.98
CA TYR A 162 -8.41 4.20 -6.31
C TYR A 162 -8.11 3.95 -7.78
N LYS A 163 -8.66 4.79 -8.68
CA LYS A 163 -8.41 4.72 -10.13
C LYS A 163 -6.92 4.81 -10.45
N LEU A 164 -6.20 5.73 -9.81
CA LEU A 164 -4.74 5.86 -9.98
C LEU A 164 -4.00 4.55 -9.64
N CYS A 165 -4.37 3.90 -8.53
CA CYS A 165 -3.75 2.64 -8.11
C CYS A 165 -4.13 1.48 -9.04
N ARG A 166 -5.39 1.45 -9.48
CA ARG A 166 -5.92 0.48 -10.42
C ARG A 166 -5.21 0.57 -11.78
N ASP A 167 -5.08 1.77 -12.32
CA ASP A 167 -4.35 2.03 -13.58
C ASP A 167 -2.86 1.71 -13.45
N GLY A 168 -2.24 2.03 -12.31
CA GLY A 168 -0.86 1.62 -12.02
C GLY A 168 -0.69 0.10 -12.03
N SER A 169 -1.67 -0.63 -11.50
CA SER A 169 -1.67 -2.10 -11.51
C SER A 169 -1.86 -2.66 -12.92
N ARG A 170 -2.73 -2.05 -13.72
CA ARG A 170 -2.92 -2.37 -15.15
C ARG A 170 -1.63 -2.18 -15.95
N TYR A 171 -0.91 -1.09 -15.69
CA TYR A 171 0.37 -0.78 -16.34
C TYR A 171 1.44 -1.85 -16.10
N VAL A 172 1.40 -2.56 -14.96
CA VAL A 172 2.29 -3.71 -14.70
C VAL A 172 1.93 -4.87 -15.61
N SER A 173 0.67 -5.30 -15.62
CA SER A 173 0.04 -6.18 -16.62
C SER A 173 -1.44 -6.38 -16.31
N GLU A 174 -2.23 -6.83 -17.28
CA GLU A 174 -3.63 -7.24 -17.04
C GLU A 174 -3.74 -8.34 -15.99
N LYS A 175 -2.86 -9.36 -16.04
CA LYS A 175 -2.84 -10.43 -15.02
C LYS A 175 -2.56 -9.87 -13.61
N PHE A 176 -1.71 -8.85 -13.51
CA PHE A 176 -1.43 -8.19 -12.24
C PHE A 176 -2.65 -7.41 -11.74
N LEU A 177 -3.34 -6.68 -12.61
CA LEU A 177 -4.60 -6.01 -12.27
C LEU A 177 -5.66 -7.00 -11.76
N GLU A 178 -5.85 -8.13 -12.43
CA GLU A 178 -6.86 -9.11 -12.02
C GLU A 178 -6.61 -9.63 -10.59
N VAL A 179 -5.38 -10.02 -10.28
CA VAL A 179 -5.01 -10.42 -8.91
C VAL A 179 -5.14 -9.25 -7.94
N TRP A 180 -4.86 -8.03 -8.39
CA TRP A 180 -4.99 -6.85 -7.56
C TRP A 180 -6.42 -6.60 -7.13
N LEU A 181 -7.37 -6.70 -8.05
CA LEU A 181 -8.80 -6.59 -7.77
C LEU A 181 -9.28 -7.73 -6.86
N ASP A 182 -8.83 -8.95 -7.09
CA ASP A 182 -9.23 -10.13 -6.29
C ASP A 182 -8.69 -10.09 -4.85
N THR A 183 -7.63 -9.32 -4.60
CA THR A 183 -6.95 -9.22 -3.30
C THR A 183 -7.09 -7.86 -2.62
N SER A 184 -8.03 -7.02 -3.10
CA SER A 184 -8.33 -5.71 -2.52
C SER A 184 -9.74 -5.68 -1.95
N PHE A 185 -9.88 -5.11 -0.76
CA PHE A 185 -11.13 -5.08 -0.01
C PHE A 185 -11.43 -3.69 0.54
N LEU A 186 -12.70 -3.42 0.84
CA LEU A 186 -13.14 -2.29 1.65
C LEU A 186 -12.95 -2.61 3.13
N GLY A 187 -13.02 -1.59 4.01
CA GLY A 187 -12.90 -1.76 5.46
C GLY A 187 -13.88 -2.76 6.08
N ASN A 188 -15.05 -2.96 5.46
CA ASN A 188 -16.04 -3.95 5.88
C ASN A 188 -15.80 -5.36 5.31
N GLY A 189 -14.73 -5.58 4.57
CA GLY A 189 -14.38 -6.86 3.96
C GLY A 189 -15.01 -7.13 2.59
N LYS A 190 -15.84 -6.23 2.04
CA LYS A 190 -16.36 -6.35 0.67
C LYS A 190 -15.21 -6.27 -0.35
N ASN A 191 -15.21 -7.11 -1.39
CA ASN A 191 -14.22 -7.03 -2.47
C ASN A 191 -14.44 -5.77 -3.32
N VAL A 192 -13.36 -5.17 -3.82
CA VAL A 192 -13.45 -3.94 -4.63
C VAL A 192 -14.20 -4.14 -5.94
N ARG A 193 -14.22 -5.33 -6.56
CA ARG A 193 -14.99 -5.58 -7.80
C ARG A 193 -16.48 -5.46 -7.58
N ASP A 194 -16.97 -6.00 -6.46
CA ASP A 194 -18.38 -5.92 -6.11
C ASP A 194 -18.78 -4.46 -5.89
N TRP A 195 -17.91 -3.70 -5.20
CA TRP A 195 -18.06 -2.26 -5.03
C TRP A 195 -18.03 -1.49 -6.36
N GLU A 196 -17.07 -1.76 -7.26
CA GLU A 196 -16.99 -1.12 -8.58
C GLU A 196 -18.31 -1.28 -9.36
N LYS A 197 -18.88 -2.49 -9.31
CA LYS A 197 -20.14 -2.81 -9.98
C LYS A 197 -21.34 -2.11 -9.34
N GLU A 198 -21.42 -2.09 -8.01
CA GLU A 198 -22.51 -1.42 -7.27
C GLU A 198 -22.53 0.09 -7.51
N GLU A 199 -21.35 0.72 -7.55
CA GLU A 199 -21.19 2.16 -7.82
C GLU A 199 -21.31 2.51 -9.31
N GLY A 200 -21.43 1.52 -10.20
CA GLY A 200 -21.49 1.73 -11.65
C GLY A 200 -20.21 2.34 -12.24
N LEU A 201 -19.05 2.05 -11.64
CA LEU A 201 -17.76 2.57 -12.08
C LEU A 201 -17.29 1.85 -13.36
N ILE A 202 -16.80 2.62 -14.32
CA ILE A 202 -16.28 2.11 -15.60
C ILE A 202 -14.86 2.66 -15.78
N PHE A 203 -13.87 1.76 -15.88
CA PHE A 203 -12.44 2.08 -15.90
C PHE A 203 -11.65 1.41 -17.02
#